data_AF-A0A929RQU6-F1
#
_entry.id   AF-A0A929RQU6-F1
#
_cell.length_a   1.000
_cell.length_b   1.000
_cell.length_c   1.000
_cell.angle_alpha   90.00
_cell.angle_beta   90.00
_cell.angle_gamma   90.00
#
_symmetry.space_group_name_H-M   'P 1'
#
loop_
_entity.id
_entity.type
_entity.pdbx_description
1 polymer ?
#
loop_
_entity_poly.entity_id
_entity_poly.type
_entity_poly.pdbx_seq_one_letter_code
_entity_poly.pdbx_strand_id
1 'polypeptide(L)'
;MNLNAAVIGWGKSGQGAAGALLARHWRVSAFASRATDALSFDDVADVPVHVEEDAGVLVSAVVDARPDLVVVSPGIPAHHPIFTACQDAGIDLWGEVE
;
A
#
# COMPACT_ATOMS: atom_id res chain seq x y z
N MET A 1 -18.92 2.99 8.79
CA MET A 1 -18.22 2.15 7.80
C MET A 1 -16.74 2.33 8.07
N ASN A 2 -15.95 1.25 8.11
CA ASN A 2 -14.50 1.39 8.32
C ASN A 2 -13.85 1.57 6.95
N LEU A 3 -13.12 2.67 6.77
CA LEU A 3 -12.36 2.93 5.55
C LEU A 3 -11.24 1.89 5.41
N ASN A 4 -10.91 1.50 4.19
CA ASN A 4 -9.81 0.61 3.87
C ASN A 4 -8.70 1.34 3.10
N ALA A 5 -7.45 1.02 3.43
CA ALA A 5 -6.29 1.55 2.76
C ALA A 5 -5.39 0.41 2.27
N ALA A 6 -4.84 0.58 1.09
CA ALA A 6 -3.76 -0.24 0.56
C ALA A 6 -2.44 0.52 0.68
N VAL A 7 -1.40 -0.11 1.22
CA VAL A 7 -0.05 0.48 1.31
C VAL A 7 0.87 -0.23 0.34
N ILE A 8 1.48 0.51 -0.58
CA ILE A 8 2.41 -0.01 -1.59
C ILE A 8 3.85 0.19 -1.12
N GLY A 9 4.55 -0.93 -0.97
CA GLY A 9 5.90 -1.00 -0.40
C GLY A 9 5.86 -1.21 1.11
N TRP A 10 6.54 -2.27 1.58
CA TRP A 10 6.49 -2.71 2.98
C TRP A 10 7.78 -2.49 3.78
N GLY A 11 8.58 -1.49 3.39
CA GLY A 11 9.73 -1.03 4.18
C GLY A 11 9.30 -0.15 5.37
N LYS A 12 10.28 0.45 6.06
CA LYS A 12 10.03 1.31 7.24
C LYS A 12 8.97 2.39 7.00
N SER A 13 9.03 3.10 5.88
CA SER A 13 8.06 4.17 5.58
C SER A 13 6.66 3.64 5.34
N GLY A 14 6.51 2.54 4.60
CA GLY A 14 5.22 1.89 4.38
C GLY A 14 4.60 1.38 5.68
N GLN A 15 5.40 0.74 6.53
CA GLN A 15 4.96 0.31 7.86
C GLN A 15 4.56 1.50 8.75
N GLY A 16 5.32 2.61 8.73
CA GLY A 16 4.95 3.83 9.46
C GLY A 16 3.63 4.44 8.97
N ALA A 17 3.38 4.42 7.65
CA ALA A 17 2.10 4.85 7.08
C ALA A 17 0.94 3.94 7.51
N ALA A 18 1.15 2.62 7.49
CA ALA A 18 0.17 1.65 7.96
C ALA A 18 -0.18 1.87 9.44
N GLY A 19 0.81 2.05 10.32
CA GLY A 19 0.57 2.35 11.73
C GLY A 19 -0.25 3.63 11.93
N ALA A 20 0.05 4.69 11.17
CA ALA A 20 -0.73 5.94 11.22
C ALA A 20 -2.19 5.76 10.78
N LEU A 21 -2.46 4.90 9.79
CA LEU A 21 -3.81 4.57 9.33
C LEU A 21 -4.57 3.71 10.34
N LEU A 22 -3.92 2.68 10.90
CA LEU A 22 -4.47 1.83 11.94
C LEU A 22 -4.88 2.65 13.18
N ALA A 23 -4.05 3.61 13.60
CA ALA A 23 -4.35 4.52 14.70
C ALA A 23 -5.60 5.40 14.46
N ARG A 24 -6.05 5.52 13.21
CA ARG A 24 -7.27 6.23 12.79
C ARG A 24 -8.43 5.28 12.51
N HIS A 25 -8.32 4.02 12.91
CA HIS A 25 -9.32 2.96 12.73
C HIS A 25 -9.58 2.55 11.27
N TRP A 26 -8.62 2.79 10.37
CA TRP A 26 -8.66 2.24 9.02
C TRP A 26 -8.31 0.75 9.06
N ARG A 27 -8.86 0.00 8.10
CA ARG A 27 -8.36 -1.34 7.78
C ARG A 27 -7.23 -1.20 6.78
N VAL A 28 -6.11 -1.86 7.02
CA VAL A 28 -4.92 -1.73 6.17
C VAL A 28 -4.57 -3.08 5.58
N SER A 29 -4.20 -3.10 4.30
CA SER A 29 -3.53 -4.23 3.65
C SER A 29 -2.30 -3.70 2.92
N ALA A 30 -1.23 -4.45 2.97
CA ALA A 30 0.04 -4.08 2.37
C ALA A 30 0.28 -4.87 1.09
N PHE A 31 0.91 -4.25 0.11
CA PHE A 31 1.32 -4.85 -1.14
C PHE A 31 2.78 -4.52 -1.39
N ALA A 32 3.61 -5.51 -1.67
CA ALA A 32 5.04 -5.32 -1.86
C ALA A 32 5.58 -6.20 -2.99
N SER A 33 6.61 -5.72 -3.68
CA SER A 33 7.29 -6.52 -4.70
C SER A 33 8.20 -7.61 -4.15
N ARG A 34 8.45 -7.60 -2.83
CA ARG A 34 9.24 -8.59 -2.12
C ARG A 34 8.84 -8.67 -0.66
N ALA A 35 9.06 -9.83 -0.06
CA ALA A 35 8.92 -10.02 1.38
C ALA A 35 9.89 -9.10 2.14
N THR A 36 9.50 -8.71 3.35
CA THR A 36 10.36 -7.96 4.27
C THR A 36 10.78 -8.88 5.42
N ASP A 37 12.08 -8.92 5.71
CA ASP A 37 12.66 -9.86 6.67
C ASP A 37 12.34 -9.52 8.14
N ALA A 38 12.00 -8.26 8.43
CA ALA A 38 11.68 -7.80 9.77
C ALA A 38 10.69 -6.62 9.78
N LEU A 39 9.84 -6.59 10.81
CA LEU A 39 9.01 -5.44 11.12
C LEU A 39 9.86 -4.36 11.81
N SER A 40 9.64 -3.11 11.40
CA SER A 40 10.17 -1.90 12.04
C SER A 40 9.28 -1.42 13.19
N PHE A 41 8.01 -1.84 13.22
CA PHE A 41 7.03 -1.48 14.23
C PHE A 41 6.13 -2.69 14.55
N ASP A 42 5.84 -2.91 15.83
CA ASP A 42 5.06 -4.07 16.29
C ASP A 42 3.55 -3.93 16.04
N ASP A 43 3.05 -2.69 15.96
CA ASP A 43 1.64 -2.35 15.76
C ASP A 43 1.12 -2.72 14.37
N VAL A 44 2.00 -3.02 13.43
CA VAL A 44 1.65 -3.47 12.07
C VAL A 44 1.81 -4.98 11.87
N ALA A 45 2.07 -5.75 12.92
CA ALA A 45 2.32 -7.19 12.83
C ALA A 45 1.13 -7.97 12.24
N ASP A 46 -0.09 -7.51 12.49
CA ASP A 46 -1.32 -8.15 12.01
C ASP A 46 -1.80 -7.60 10.64
N VAL A 47 -1.04 -6.71 10.00
CA VAL A 47 -1.40 -6.21 8.67
C VAL A 47 -1.15 -7.31 7.63
N PRO A 48 -2.17 -7.71 6.85
CA PRO A 48 -1.98 -8.65 5.75
C PRO A 48 -1.02 -8.07 4.71
N VAL A 49 0.02 -8.82 4.34
CA VAL A 49 1.00 -8.42 3.32
C VAL A 49 0.89 -9.36 2.12
N HIS A 50 0.52 -8.79 0.98
CA HIS A 50 0.51 -9.46 -0.32
C HIS A 50 1.84 -9.18 -1.02
N VAL A 51 2.57 -10.23 -1.38
CA VAL A 51 3.86 -10.12 -2.05
C VAL A 51 3.72 -10.57 -3.50
N GLU A 52 3.94 -9.65 -4.43
CA GLU A 52 3.82 -9.89 -5.87
C GLU A 52 4.98 -9.22 -6.60
N GLU A 53 5.91 -10.01 -7.15
CA GLU A 53 7.11 -9.49 -7.84
C GLU A 53 6.75 -8.76 -9.14
N ASP A 54 5.72 -9.22 -9.84
CA ASP A 54 5.24 -8.59 -11.06
C ASP A 54 4.39 -7.34 -10.73
N ALA A 55 4.81 -6.19 -11.25
CA ALA A 55 4.15 -4.93 -10.98
C ALA A 55 2.71 -4.88 -11.53
N GLY A 56 2.42 -5.56 -12.62
CA GLY A 56 1.08 -5.65 -13.20
C GLY A 56 0.14 -6.45 -12.31
N VAL A 57 0.58 -7.63 -11.86
CA VAL A 57 -0.17 -8.48 -10.91
C VAL A 57 -0.40 -7.77 -9.59
N LEU A 58 0.62 -7.11 -9.05
CA LEU A 58 0.51 -6.30 -7.84
C LEU A 58 -0.56 -5.22 -7.99
N VAL A 59 -0.52 -4.47 -9.09
CA VAL A 59 -1.50 -3.41 -9.37
C VAL A 59 -2.92 -3.98 -9.50
N SER A 60 -3.11 -5.08 -10.23
CA SER A 60 -4.41 -5.75 -10.34
C SER A 60 -4.93 -6.15 -8.96
N ALA A 61 -4.09 -6.74 -8.10
CA ALA A 61 -4.48 -7.13 -6.75
C ALA A 61 -4.91 -5.93 -5.89
N VAL A 62 -4.24 -4.78 -6.02
CA VAL A 62 -4.62 -3.55 -5.31
C VAL A 62 -5.97 -3.03 -5.80
N VAL A 63 -6.19 -2.96 -7.11
CA VAL A 63 -7.45 -2.47 -7.69
C VAL A 63 -8.62 -3.41 -7.34
N ASP A 64 -8.41 -4.72 -7.40
CA ASP A 64 -9.41 -5.74 -7.03
C ASP A 64 -9.80 -5.67 -5.55
N ALA A 65 -8.86 -5.28 -4.68
CA ALA A 65 -9.13 -5.05 -3.26
C ALA A 65 -10.05 -3.84 -3.01
N ARG A 66 -10.21 -2.95 -4.01
CA ARG A 66 -11.04 -1.73 -3.96
C ARG A 66 -10.83 -0.91 -2.68
N PRO A 67 -9.60 -0.43 -2.42
CA PRO A 67 -9.32 0.45 -1.30
C PRO A 67 -9.96 1.84 -1.51
N ASP A 68 -10.30 2.51 -0.41
CA ASP A 68 -10.71 3.91 -0.39
C ASP A 68 -9.49 4.83 -0.58
N LEU A 69 -8.30 4.37 -0.18
CA LEU A 69 -7.03 5.10 -0.29
C LEU A 69 -5.88 4.16 -0.62
N VAL A 70 -5.01 4.56 -1.54
CA VAL A 70 -3.70 3.93 -1.79
C VAL A 70 -2.60 4.85 -1.27
N VAL A 71 -1.74 4.33 -0.40
CA VAL A 71 -0.54 5.05 0.06
C VAL A 71 0.69 4.43 -0.59
N VAL A 72 1.42 5.21 -1.37
CA VAL A 72 2.63 4.76 -2.07
C VAL A 72 3.87 5.19 -1.31
N SER A 73 4.69 4.23 -0.89
CA SER A 73 5.96 4.48 -0.21
C SER A 73 6.96 5.20 -1.14
N PRO A 74 7.79 6.15 -0.65
CA PRO A 74 8.73 6.93 -1.48
C PRO A 74 9.74 6.13 -2.32
N GLY A 75 9.97 4.86 -1.98
CA GLY A 75 10.88 3.98 -2.74
C GLY A 75 10.26 3.40 -4.03
N ILE A 76 8.97 3.65 -4.29
CA ILE A 76 8.29 3.20 -5.50
C ILE A 76 8.58 4.18 -6.63
N PRO A 77 9.04 3.74 -7.82
CA PRO A 77 9.34 4.65 -8.93
C PRO A 77 8.12 5.47 -9.36
N ALA A 78 8.31 6.74 -9.71
CA ALA A 78 7.22 7.63 -10.16
C ALA A 78 6.46 7.13 -11.40
N HIS A 79 7.11 6.30 -12.24
CA HIS A 79 6.51 5.65 -13.40
C HIS A 79 5.87 4.29 -13.08
N HIS A 80 5.71 3.94 -11.81
CA HIS A 80 5.09 2.68 -11.41
C HIS A 80 3.61 2.65 -11.86
N PRO A 81 3.12 1.54 -12.43
CA PRO A 81 1.78 1.47 -13.02
C PRO A 81 0.63 1.75 -12.03
N ILE A 82 0.90 1.71 -10.73
CA ILE A 82 -0.10 2.00 -9.69
C ILE A 82 -0.70 3.41 -9.81
N PHE A 83 0.10 4.40 -10.19
CA PHE A 83 -0.37 5.78 -10.25
C PHE A 83 -1.48 5.95 -11.29
N THR A 84 -1.25 5.45 -12.50
CA THR A 84 -2.26 5.45 -13.57
C THR A 84 -3.44 4.55 -13.21
N ALA A 85 -3.20 3.38 -12.63
CA ALA A 85 -4.28 2.46 -12.28
C ALA A 85 -5.24 3.02 -11.21
N CYS A 86 -4.72 3.71 -10.19
CA CYS A 86 -5.55 4.37 -9.20
C CYS A 86 -6.35 5.53 -9.80
N GLN A 87 -5.73 6.31 -10.70
CA GLN A 87 -6.42 7.37 -11.42
C GLN A 87 -7.58 6.82 -12.26
N ASP A 88 -7.34 5.76 -13.03
CA ASP A 88 -8.36 5.13 -13.88
C ASP A 88 -9.48 4.48 -13.07
N ALA A 89 -9.16 3.94 -11.89
CA ALA A 89 -10.13 3.33 -10.98
C ALA A 89 -10.87 4.33 -10.08
N GLY A 90 -10.48 5.62 -10.08
CA GLY A 90 -11.04 6.64 -9.20
C GLY A 90 -10.72 6.42 -7.72
N ILE A 91 -9.57 5.81 -7.42
CA ILE A 91 -9.08 5.54 -6.06
C ILE A 91 -8.18 6.70 -5.64
N ASP A 92 -8.44 7.27 -4.45
CA ASP A 92 -7.57 8.31 -3.90
C ASP A 92 -6.16 7.74 -3.66
N LEU A 93 -5.14 8.50 -4.04
CA LEU A 93 -3.75 8.09 -3.92
C LEU A 93 -2.93 9.15 -3.19
N TRP A 94 -2.22 8.75 -2.15
CA TRP A 94 -1.22 9.57 -1.44
C TRP A 94 0.17 8.98 -1.65
N GLY A 95 1.05 9.76 -2.27
CA GLY A 95 2.42 9.39 -2.54
C GLY A 95 3.10 10.55 -3.25
N GLU A 96 4.42 10.63 -3.14
CA GLU A 96 5.19 11.66 -3.83
C GLU A 96 5.27 11.26 -5.32
N VAL A 97 4.72 12.11 -6.20
CA VAL A 97 4.97 12.09 -7.63
C VAL A 97 6.08 13.11 -7.87
N GLU A 98 7.34 12.67 -7.96
CA GLU A 98 8.43 13.52 -8.45
C GLU A 98 8.63 13.38 -9.96
#